data_AF-A0A920NV89-F1
#
_entry.id   AF-A0A920NV89-F1
#
_cell.length_a   1.000
_cell.length_b   1.000
_cell.length_c   1.000
_cell.angle_alpha   90.00
_cell.angle_beta   90.00
_cell.angle_gamma   90.00
#
_symmetry.space_group_name_H-M   'P 1'
#
loop_
_entity.id
_entity.type
_entity.pdbx_description
1 polymer ?
#
loop_
_entity_poly.entity_id
_entity_poly.type
_entity_poly.pdbx_seq_one_letter_code
_entity_poly.pdbx_strand_id
1 'polypeptide(L)'
;MHRPEWAMLLDLPTVTPIINAIFDSSQYIARGGGGDFCLPGATDYQHLHSDMGDRRTFGSFHDDRGKLTVRDLPCPYVCCNFFNGRLH
;
A
#
# COMPACT_ATOMS: atom_id res chain seq x y z
N MET A 1 13.57 4.66 3.12
CA MET A 1 13.69 4.72 1.65
C MET A 1 15.12 5.09 1.30
N HIS A 2 15.86 4.31 0.50
CA HIS A 2 17.29 4.55 0.28
C HIS A 2 17.63 5.16 -1.10
N ARG A 3 16.68 5.15 -2.05
CA ARG A 3 16.83 5.81 -3.36
C ARG A 3 16.16 7.19 -3.31
N PRO A 4 16.86 8.30 -3.61
CA PRO A 4 16.30 9.64 -3.54
C PRO A 4 15.03 9.82 -4.39
N GLU A 5 15.02 9.25 -5.60
CA GLU A 5 13.90 9.35 -6.54
C GLU A 5 12.62 8.73 -5.97
N TRP A 6 12.76 7.67 -5.16
CA TRP A 6 11.65 7.01 -4.48
C TRP A 6 11.21 7.78 -3.24
N ALA A 7 12.16 8.41 -2.53
CA ALA A 7 11.86 9.26 -1.38
C ALA A 7 11.09 10.52 -1.81
N MET A 8 11.34 11.04 -3.02
CA MET A 8 10.59 12.17 -3.59
C MET A 8 9.10 11.87 -3.83
N LEU A 9 8.72 10.59 -3.90
CA LEU A 9 7.31 10.18 -4.04
C LEU A 9 6.59 10.10 -2.68
N LEU A 10 7.32 10.23 -1.58
CA LEU A 10 6.72 10.37 -0.25
C LEU A 10 6.22 11.80 -0.06
N ASP A 11 5.12 11.95 0.69
CA ASP A 11 4.57 13.23 1.14
C ASP A 11 4.32 14.28 0.03
N LEU A 12 3.71 13.84 -1.08
CA LEU A 12 3.33 14.74 -2.17
C LEU A 12 2.11 15.61 -1.79
N PRO A 13 2.08 16.92 -2.12
CA PRO A 13 0.95 17.81 -1.77
C PRO A 13 -0.42 17.33 -2.27
N THR A 14 -0.45 16.55 -3.35
CA THR A 14 -1.68 15.97 -3.92
C THR A 14 -2.11 14.68 -3.22
N VAL A 15 -1.20 13.92 -2.63
CA VAL A 15 -1.45 12.61 -2.02
C VAL A 15 -1.61 12.72 -0.51
N THR A 16 -0.77 13.50 0.17
CA THR A 16 -0.75 13.64 1.64
C THR A 16 -2.12 13.99 2.24
N PRO A 17 -2.91 14.94 1.69
CA PRO A 17 -4.23 15.25 2.25
C PRO A 17 -5.20 14.05 2.20
N ILE A 18 -5.09 13.21 1.16
CA ILE A 18 -5.91 12.00 0.98
C ILE A 18 -5.52 10.95 2.01
N ILE A 19 -4.22 10.70 2.20
CA ILE A 19 -3.73 9.74 3.19
C ILE A 19 -4.13 10.16 4.60
N ASN A 20 -3.97 11.44 4.94
CA ASN A 20 -4.38 11.97 6.24
C ASN A 20 -5.87 11.77 6.50
N ALA A 21 -6.71 11.95 5.47
CA ALA A 21 -8.16 11.75 5.59
C ALA A 21 -8.53 10.27 5.73
N ILE A 22 -7.85 9.36 5.03
CA ILE A 22 -8.10 7.90 5.14
C ILE A 22 -7.73 7.38 6.52
N PHE A 23 -6.58 7.83 7.06
CA PHE A 23 -6.12 7.41 8.39
C PHE A 23 -6.68 8.25 9.54
N ASP A 24 -7.40 9.34 9.24
CA ASP A 24 -7.80 10.35 10.22
C ASP A 24 -6.62 10.83 11.10
N SER A 25 -5.43 10.91 10.50
CA SER A 25 -4.17 11.16 11.21
C SER A 25 -3.04 11.50 10.24
N SER A 26 -2.14 12.39 10.66
CA SER A 26 -0.86 12.68 9.96
C SER A 26 0.28 11.77 10.42
N GLN A 27 0.04 10.89 11.38
CA GLN A 27 1.05 10.02 11.97
C GLN A 27 1.01 8.65 11.31
N TYR A 28 1.77 8.48 10.24
CA TYR A 28 1.96 7.20 9.55
C TYR A 28 3.44 6.96 9.21
N ILE A 29 3.77 5.73 8.82
CA ILE A 29 5.12 5.36 8.37
C ILE A 29 5.08 4.78 6.97
N ALA A 30 6.13 5.05 6.18
CA ALA A 30 6.34 4.34 4.92
C ALA A 30 6.82 2.91 5.21
N ARG A 31 5.99 1.91 4.94
CA ARG A 31 6.33 0.49 5.12
C ARG A 31 7.35 -0.01 4.07
N GLY A 32 7.28 0.50 2.85
CA GLY A 32 8.12 0.07 1.74
C GLY A 32 7.89 0.91 0.50
N GLY A 33 8.71 0.68 -0.52
CA GLY A 33 8.56 1.26 -1.84
C GLY A 33 8.98 0.19 -2.84
N GLY A 34 8.06 -0.19 -3.71
CA GLY A 34 8.28 -1.13 -4.81
C GLY A 34 7.43 -0.77 -6.01
N GLY A 35 7.55 -1.56 -7.06
CA GLY A 35 6.72 -1.43 -8.25
C GLY A 35 6.82 -2.71 -9.07
N ASP A 36 5.80 -2.96 -9.86
CA ASP A 36 5.70 -4.16 -10.68
C ASP A 36 5.99 -3.87 -12.15
N PHE A 37 6.77 -4.75 -12.78
CA PHE A 37 6.93 -4.76 -14.23
C PHE A 37 6.17 -5.95 -14.81
N CYS A 38 5.24 -5.66 -15.72
CA CYS A 38 4.68 -6.69 -16.59
C CYS A 38 5.67 -6.94 -17.72
N LEU A 39 6.44 -8.03 -17.62
CA LEU A 39 7.44 -8.40 -18.61
C LEU A 39 6.82 -9.02 -19.87
N PRO A 40 7.49 -8.95 -21.03
CA PRO A 40 7.04 -9.65 -22.23
C PRO A 40 6.80 -11.15 -21.95
N GLY A 41 5.64 -11.65 -22.36
CA GLY A 41 5.23 -13.04 -22.10
C GLY A 41 4.35 -13.23 -20.85
N ALA A 42 4.18 -12.18 -20.02
CA ALA A 42 3.10 -12.16 -19.03
C ALA A 42 1.74 -12.09 -19.76
N THR A 43 1.11 -13.24 -19.93
CA THR A 43 -0.16 -13.39 -20.66
C THR A 43 -1.37 -13.48 -19.73
N ASP A 44 -1.13 -13.82 -18.47
CA ASP A 44 -2.16 -13.96 -17.46
C ASP A 44 -2.23 -12.73 -16.55
N TYR A 45 -3.44 -12.38 -16.14
CA TYR A 45 -3.66 -11.37 -15.11
C TYR A 45 -3.38 -11.94 -13.72
N GLN A 46 -2.86 -11.10 -12.82
CA GLN A 46 -2.83 -11.46 -11.41
C GLN A 46 -4.25 -11.71 -10.91
N HIS A 47 -4.42 -12.76 -10.09
CA HIS A 47 -5.68 -13.02 -9.44
C HIS A 47 -6.08 -11.83 -8.55
N LEU A 48 -7.38 -11.55 -8.48
CA LEU A 48 -7.90 -10.53 -7.58
C LEU A 48 -7.54 -10.87 -6.13
N HIS A 49 -6.91 -9.93 -5.43
CA HIS A 49 -6.48 -10.10 -4.05
C HIS A 49 -6.49 -8.76 -3.29
N SER A 50 -6.25 -8.85 -1.98
CA SER A 50 -6.00 -7.71 -1.09
C SER A 50 -4.52 -7.68 -0.73
N ASP A 51 -3.90 -6.50 -0.74
CA ASP A 51 -2.49 -6.30 -0.35
C ASP A 51 -2.22 -6.72 1.11
N MET A 52 -3.27 -6.72 1.93
CA MET A 52 -3.26 -7.10 3.34
C MET A 52 -4.20 -8.28 3.59
N GLY A 53 -3.90 -9.08 4.61
CA GLY A 53 -4.78 -10.15 5.09
C GLY A 53 -4.45 -10.59 6.51
N ASP A 54 -5.32 -11.39 7.10
CA ASP A 54 -5.17 -11.96 8.44
C ASP A 54 -4.09 -13.05 8.42
N ARG A 55 -2.89 -12.70 8.86
CA ARG A 55 -1.73 -13.61 8.83
C ARG A 55 -0.90 -13.43 10.09
N ARG A 56 -0.30 -14.52 10.57
CA ARG A 56 0.75 -14.48 11.60
C ARG A 56 2.11 -14.17 10.97
N THR A 57 2.22 -13.01 10.32
CA THR A 57 3.46 -12.51 9.72
C THR A 57 3.70 -11.06 10.13
N PHE A 58 4.96 -10.62 10.05
CA PHE A 58 5.34 -9.27 10.45
C PHE A 58 4.51 -8.20 9.71
N GLY A 59 3.81 -7.37 10.48
CA GLY A 59 2.97 -6.29 9.95
C GLY A 59 1.65 -6.73 9.31
N SER A 60 1.15 -7.93 9.64
CA SER A 60 -0.23 -8.34 9.39
C SER A 60 -1.04 -8.30 10.69
N PHE A 61 -2.36 -8.09 10.60
CA PHE A 61 -3.23 -8.17 11.77
C PHE A 61 -3.54 -9.62 12.10
N HIS A 62 -3.56 -9.94 13.40
CA HIS A 62 -3.94 -11.25 13.91
C HIS A 62 -4.64 -11.06 15.26
N ASP A 63 -5.91 -11.46 15.35
CA ASP A 63 -6.62 -11.52 16.63
C ASP A 63 -6.56 -12.94 17.19
N ASP A 64 -5.83 -13.13 18.29
CA ASP A 64 -5.70 -14.44 18.95
C ASP A 64 -7.03 -15.01 19.47
N ARG A 65 -8.06 -14.17 19.61
CA ARG A 65 -9.39 -14.59 20.03
C ARG A 65 -10.28 -15.00 18.85
N GLY A 66 -9.84 -14.75 17.61
CA GLY A 66 -10.58 -15.07 16.39
C GLY A 66 -11.91 -14.34 16.25
N LYS A 67 -12.03 -13.13 16.83
CA LYS A 67 -13.27 -12.34 16.82
C LYS A 67 -13.25 -11.23 15.77
N LEU A 68 -12.07 -10.77 15.39
CA LEU A 68 -11.86 -9.68 14.44
C LEU A 68 -10.97 -10.11 13.30
N THR A 69 -11.19 -9.49 12.15
CA THR A 69 -10.34 -9.53 10.98
C THR A 69 -9.80 -8.14 10.67
N VAL A 70 -8.84 -8.05 9.76
CA VAL A 70 -8.30 -6.79 9.25
C VAL A 70 -9.38 -5.88 8.65
N ARG A 71 -10.51 -6.45 8.22
CA ARG A 71 -11.65 -5.72 7.63
C ARG A 71 -12.52 -5.03 8.68
N ASP A 72 -12.40 -5.43 9.94
CA ASP A 72 -13.15 -4.85 11.06
C ASP A 72 -12.42 -3.65 11.69
N LEU A 73 -11.22 -3.32 11.19
CA LEU A 73 -10.38 -2.24 11.70
C LEU A 73 -10.47 -0.99 10.82
N PRO A 74 -10.14 0.21 11.36
CA PRO A 74 -9.81 1.36 10.52
C PRO A 74 -8.74 0.99 9.49
N CYS A 75 -8.78 1.64 8.32
CA CYS A 75 -7.90 1.33 7.20
C CYS A 75 -6.43 1.21 7.67
N PRO A 76 -5.84 -0.01 7.68
CA PRO A 76 -4.54 -0.21 8.31
C PRO A 76 -3.37 0.02 7.35
N TYR A 77 -3.66 0.16 6.06
CA TYR A 77 -2.65 0.23 5.01
C TYR A 77 -3.23 0.84 3.73
N VAL A 78 -2.45 1.71 3.10
CA VAL A 78 -2.75 2.28 1.78
C VAL A 78 -1.55 2.07 0.88
N CYS A 79 -1.79 1.52 -0.31
CA CYS A 79 -0.80 1.44 -1.38
C CYS A 79 -1.06 2.57 -2.39
N CYS A 80 -0.02 3.36 -2.70
CA CYS A 80 -0.10 4.41 -3.71
C CYS A 80 0.73 4.00 -4.94
N ASN A 81 0.06 3.82 -6.08
CA ASN A 81 0.71 3.51 -7.34
C ASN A 81 0.93 4.79 -8.15
N PHE A 82 2.16 4.97 -8.63
CA PHE A 82 2.54 6.08 -9.49
C PHE A 82 2.83 5.55 -10.89
N PHE A 83 2.09 6.03 -11.88
CA PHE A 83 2.33 5.67 -13.27
C PHE A 83 3.34 6.64 -13.90
N ASN A 84 4.45 6.10 -14.39
CA ASN A 84 5.53 6.89 -15.00
C ASN A 84 5.43 7.00 -16.54
N GLY A 85 4.28 6.73 -17.13
CA GLY A 85 4.09 6.86 -18.58
C GLY A 85 3.52 8.22 -19.00
N ARG A 86 3.81 8.63 -20.24
CA ARG A 86 3.06 9.72 -20.89
C ARG A 86 1.65 9.22 -21.20
N LEU A 87 0.64 9.96 -20.74
CA LEU A 87 -0.71 9.86 -21.32
C LEU A 87 -0.58 10.35 -22.78
N HIS A 88 -0.74 9.45 -23.73
CA HIS A 88 -0.79 9.74 -25.16
C HIS A 88 -2.22 10.08 -25.59
#